data_AF-A0A380X391-F1
#
_entry.id   AF-A0A380X391-F1
#
_cell.length_a   1.000
_cell.length_b   1.000
_cell.length_c   1.000
_cell.angle_alpha   90.00
_cell.angle_beta   90.00
_cell.angle_gamma   90.00
#
_symmetry.space_group_name_H-M   'P 1'
#
loop_
_entity.id
_entity.type
_entity.pdbx_description
1 polymer ?
#
loop_
_entity_poly.entity_id
_entity_poly.type
_entity_poly.pdbx_seq_one_letter_code
_entity_poly.pdbx_strand_id
1 'polypeptide(L)' 'MTEIEYINPQKGKYILLEYSKSSGWDIVRETRYGLPLDEIKQVHAYQIKYRDISPKNLLIVPV' A
#
# COMPACT_ATOMS: atom_id res chain seq x y z
N MET A 1 -5.00 -4.32 28.86
CA MET A 1 -4.14 -4.09 27.67
C MET A 1 -4.61 -5.08 26.63
N THR A 2 -5.36 -4.61 25.64
CA THR A 2 -6.00 -5.46 24.64
C THR A 2 -4.97 -5.77 23.56
N GLU A 3 -4.62 -7.05 23.42
CA GLU A 3 -3.78 -7.56 22.34
C GLU A 3 -4.47 -7.27 21.00
N ILE A 4 -3.83 -6.46 20.17
CA ILE A 4 -4.21 -6.29 18.78
C ILE A 4 -3.72 -7.55 18.08
N GLU A 5 -4.65 -8.41 17.66
CA GLU A 5 -4.38 -9.56 16.80
C GLU A 5 -3.64 -9.07 15.55
N TYR A 6 -2.34 -9.34 15.50
CA TYR A 6 -1.57 -9.25 14.27
C TYR A 6 -2.13 -10.31 13.33
N ILE A 7 -2.91 -9.86 12.36
CA ILE A 7 -3.34 -10.66 11.21
C ILE A 7 -2.06 -11.16 10.51
N ASN A 8 -1.66 -12.36 10.89
CA ASN A 8 -0.83 -13.34 10.21
C ASN A 8 0.14 -12.80 9.11
N PRO A 9 1.45 -12.68 9.36
CA PRO A 9 2.46 -12.28 8.36
C PRO A 9 2.78 -13.41 7.35
N GLN A 10 1.78 -14.21 6.97
CA GLN A 10 1.94 -15.33 6.05
C GLN A 10 2.06 -14.83 4.61
N LYS A 11 3.30 -14.70 4.12
CA LYS A 11 3.72 -14.81 2.70
C LYS A 11 2.69 -14.33 1.66
N GLY A 12 2.14 -13.15 1.86
CA GLY A 12 1.19 -12.53 0.94
C GLY A 12 1.90 -11.53 0.04
N LYS A 13 1.37 -11.33 -1.16
CA LYS A 13 1.71 -10.17 -1.96
C LYS A 13 0.75 -9.04 -1.62
N TYR A 14 1.22 -7.81 -1.77
CA TYR A 14 0.45 -6.61 -1.49
C TYR A 14 0.57 -5.67 -2.67
N ILE A 15 -0.55 -5.01 -2.99
CA ILE A 15 -0.58 -3.91 -3.96
C ILE A 15 -0.77 -2.60 -3.20
N LEU A 16 -0.39 -1.51 -3.85
CA LEU A 16 -0.63 -0.16 -3.38
C LEU A 16 -1.67 0.47 -4.29
N LEU A 17 -2.76 0.97 -3.70
CA LEU A 17 -3.76 1.75 -4.40
C LEU A 17 -3.51 3.24 -4.13
N GLU A 18 -3.72 4.07 -5.15
CA GLU A 18 -3.75 5.52 -5.08
C GLU A 18 -5.16 6.02 -5.37
N TYR A 19 -5.69 6.87 -4.50
CA TYR A 19 -6.99 7.51 -4.69
C TYR A 19 -6.85 8.80 -5.51
N SER A 20 -7.51 8.81 -6.67
CA SER A 20 -7.73 10.02 -7.48
C SER A 20 -9.19 10.45 -7.43
N LYS A 21 -9.43 11.76 -7.38
CA LYS A 21 -10.77 12.34 -7.48
C LYS A 21 -11.47 12.02 -8.80
N SER A 22 -10.72 11.79 -9.89
CA SER A 22 -11.27 11.54 -11.22
C SER A 22 -11.70 10.08 -11.44
N SER A 23 -11.05 9.14 -10.75
CA SER A 23 -11.06 7.73 -11.13
C SER A 23 -11.25 6.78 -9.96
N GLY A 24 -11.35 7.30 -8.73
CA GLY A 24 -11.42 6.50 -7.52
C GLY A 24 -10.06 5.88 -7.17
N TRP A 25 -10.08 4.67 -6.61
CA TRP A 25 -8.88 3.91 -6.29
C TRP A 25 -8.31 3.24 -7.54
N ASP A 26 -7.05 3.52 -7.85
CA ASP A 26 -6.32 2.87 -8.94
C ASP A 26 -5.02 2.23 -8.42
N ILE A 27 -4.52 1.22 -9.12
CA ILE A 27 -3.32 0.48 -8.73
C ILE A 27 -2.07 1.30 -9.11
N VAL A 28 -1.20 1.53 -8.13
CA VAL A 28 0.13 2.09 -8.37
C VAL A 28 0.91 1.11 -9.23
N ARG A 29 1.35 1.56 -10.42
CA ARG A 29 1.93 0.73 -11.48
C ARG A 29 3.11 -0.10 -10.99
N GLU A 30 3.94 0.47 -10.14
CA GLU A 30 5.12 -0.14 -9.51
C GLU A 30 4.77 -1.39 -8.69
N THR A 31 3.50 -1.55 -8.31
CA THR A 31 3.02 -2.60 -7.40
C THR A 31 2.04 -3.56 -8.07
N ARG A 32 1.81 -3.46 -9.39
CA ARG A 32 0.80 -4.23 -10.13
C ARG A 32 0.90 -5.75 -9.93
N TYR A 33 2.11 -6.29 -9.82
CA TYR A 33 2.35 -7.73 -9.65
C TYR A 33 2.30 -8.21 -8.20
N GLY A 34 2.04 -7.29 -7.28
CA GLY A 34 2.10 -7.48 -5.84
C GLY A 34 3.54 -7.62 -5.33
N LEU A 35 3.82 -7.01 -4.19
CA LEU A 35 5.12 -7.01 -3.53
C LEU A 35 5.04 -7.58 -2.11
N PRO A 36 6.12 -8.10 -1.54
CA PRO A 36 6.20 -8.40 -0.12
C PRO A 36 5.88 -7.18 0.76
N LEU A 37 5.45 -7.43 1.99
CA LEU A 37 5.04 -6.37 2.92
C LEU A 37 6.13 -5.30 3.16
N ASP A 38 7.39 -5.70 3.23
CA ASP A 38 8.49 -4.76 3.49
C ASP A 38 8.79 -3.89 2.26
N GLU A 39 8.68 -4.44 1.06
CA GLU A 39 8.85 -3.72 -0.20
C GLU A 39 7.69 -2.75 -0.45
N ILE A 40 6.43 -3.17 -0.24
CA ILE A 40 5.28 -2.30 -0.44
C ILE A 40 5.29 -1.10 0.51
N LYS A 41 5.79 -1.28 1.75
CA LYS A 41 6.00 -0.19 2.71
C LYS A 41 7.05 0.82 2.22
N GLN A 42 8.12 0.35 1.57
CA GLN A 42 9.12 1.22 0.97
C GLN A 42 8.54 2.01 -0.19
N VAL A 43 7.76 1.36 -1.08
CA VAL A 43 7.07 2.06 -2.17
C VAL A 43 6.08 3.10 -1.62
N HIS A 44 5.29 2.74 -0.61
CA HIS A 44 4.37 3.68 0.05
C HIS A 44 5.10 4.92 0.60
N ALA A 45 6.20 4.72 1.33
CA ALA A 45 7.02 5.82 1.84
C ALA A 45 7.62 6.67 0.71
N TYR A 46 8.04 6.04 -0.39
CA TYR A 46 8.55 6.73 -1.57
C TYR A 46 7.48 7.62 -2.23
N GLN A 47 6.25 7.11 -2.41
CA GLN A 47 5.14 7.86 -2.98
C GLN A 47 4.83 9.13 -2.16
N ILE A 48 4.85 9.02 -0.82
CA ILE A 48 4.65 10.19 0.06
C ILE A 48 5.80 11.18 -0.06
N LYS A 49 7.05 10.70 0.04
CA LYS A 49 8.22 11.59 0.14
C LYS A 49 8.59 12.27 -1.18
N TYR A 50 8.50 11.55 -2.30
CA TYR A 50 9.05 12.00 -3.57
C TYR A 50 7.98 12.32 -4.62
N ARG A 51 6.76 11.80 -4.47
CA ARG A 51 5.63 12.15 -5.33
C ARG A 51 4.61 13.07 -4.66
N ASP A 52 4.85 13.47 -3.42
CA ASP A 52 4.02 14.39 -2.63
C ASP A 52 2.56 13.93 -2.53
N ILE A 53 2.35 12.61 -2.51
CA ILE A 53 1.01 12.03 -2.38
C ILE A 53 0.64 12.02 -0.89
N SER A 54 -0.51 12.58 -0.56
CA SER A 54 -1.05 12.55 0.79
C SER A 54 -1.24 11.10 1.25
N PRO A 55 -0.73 10.68 2.44
CA PRO A 55 -0.83 9.30 2.91
C PRO A 55 -2.25 8.73 2.94
N LYS A 56 -3.26 9.56 3.24
CA LYS A 56 -4.68 9.16 3.21
C LYS A 56 -5.21 8.72 1.84
N ASN A 57 -4.51 9.09 0.77
CA ASN A 57 -4.85 8.70 -0.59
C ASN A 57 -4.11 7.42 -1.01
N LEU A 58 -3.38 6.77 -0.12
CA LEU A 58 -2.66 5.54 -0.39
C LEU A 58 -3.24 4.41 0.48
N LEU A 59 -3.42 3.23 -0.12
CA LEU A 59 -3.93 2.07 0.60
C LEU A 59 -3.14 0.82 0.20
N ILE A 60 -2.52 0.16 1.19
CA ILE A 60 -1.86 -1.13 1.00
C ILE A 60 -2.92 -2.24 1.17
N VAL A 61 -3.07 -3.10 0.17
CA VAL A 61 -4.10 -4.14 0.13
C VAL A 61 -3.45 -5.50 -0.16
N PRO A 62 -3.78 -6.57 0.61
CA PRO A 62 -3.32 -7.92 0.29
C PRO A 62 -3.99 -8.43 -0.99
N VAL A 63 -3.26 -9.20 -1.80
CA VAL A 63 -3.75 -9.87 -3.03
C VAL A 63 -3.54 -11.38 -3.01
#